data_AF-A0A358DYM4-F1
#
_entry.id   AF-A0A358DYM4-F1
#
_cell.length_a   1.000
_cell.length_b   1.000
_cell.length_c   1.000
_cell.angle_alpha   90.00
_cell.angle_beta   90.00
_cell.angle_gamma   90.00
#
_symmetry.space_group_name_H-M   'P 1'
#
loop_
_entity.id
_entity.type
_entity.pdbx_description
1 polymer ?
#
loop_
_entity_poly.entity_id
_entity_poly.type
_entity_poly.pdbx_seq_one_letter_code
_entity_poly.pdbx_strand_id
1 'polypeptide(L)'
;MKTFFTLLAVLPCLALANSENHPPLHCMHDNKPLLVGDSVWVVDPQLVKRTADNLRERGFSEDAIDKEISRNDWVGFRLVCVKTFKANGSAASSQPGDILTETGVALVLNEYSKDFYQHIVESTATISPQ
;
A
#
# COMPACT_ATOMS: atom_id res chain seq x y z
N MET A 1 35.04 66.85 -18.13
CA MET A 1 34.93 66.13 -16.85
C MET A 1 33.48 65.71 -16.68
N LYS A 2 33.23 64.39 -16.61
CA LYS A 2 32.58 63.67 -15.48
C LYS A 2 31.06 63.94 -15.37
N THR A 3 30.13 62.99 -15.39
CA THR A 3 30.18 61.52 -15.26
C THR A 3 28.77 61.02 -15.59
N PHE A 4 28.68 59.99 -16.42
CA PHE A 4 27.51 59.12 -16.56
C PHE A 4 27.28 58.38 -15.24
N PHE A 5 26.08 58.40 -14.68
CA PHE A 5 25.68 57.53 -13.57
C PHE A 5 24.41 56.77 -13.96
N THR A 6 24.61 55.61 -14.58
CA THR A 6 23.61 54.54 -14.72
C THR A 6 23.40 53.89 -13.36
N LEU A 7 22.26 54.15 -12.72
CA LEU A 7 21.84 53.43 -11.52
C LEU A 7 21.15 52.13 -11.95
N LEU A 8 21.93 51.06 -12.11
CA LEU A 8 21.44 49.70 -12.27
C LEU A 8 20.95 49.23 -10.90
N ALA A 9 19.65 49.31 -10.64
CA ALA A 9 19.04 48.70 -9.46
C ALA A 9 19.09 47.18 -9.63
N VAL A 10 20.10 46.56 -9.01
CA VAL A 10 20.23 45.12 -8.87
C VAL A 10 19.09 44.65 -7.96
N LEU A 11 18.03 44.12 -8.56
CA LEU A 11 17.00 43.38 -7.84
C LEU A 11 17.65 42.07 -7.35
N PRO A 12 17.81 41.83 -6.03
CA PRO A 12 18.21 40.52 -5.56
C PRO A 12 17.02 39.58 -5.82
N CYS A 13 17.13 38.75 -6.85
CA CYS A 13 16.25 37.61 -7.03
C CYS A 13 16.31 36.79 -5.73
N LEU A 14 15.21 36.82 -5.00
CA LEU A 14 14.87 35.84 -3.98
C LEU A 14 15.08 34.46 -4.61
N ALA A 15 16.16 33.79 -4.22
CA ALA A 15 16.31 32.37 -4.45
C ALA A 15 15.22 31.68 -3.62
N LEU A 16 14.05 31.50 -4.25
CA LEU A 16 12.97 30.68 -3.75
C LEU A 16 13.53 29.29 -3.53
N ALA A 17 13.46 28.89 -2.26
CA ALA A 17 13.48 27.53 -1.74
C ALA A 17 13.60 26.44 -2.82
N ASN A 18 14.75 25.77 -2.84
CA ASN A 18 14.81 24.37 -3.24
C ASN A 18 13.99 23.57 -2.21
N SER A 19 12.67 23.59 -2.33
CA SER A 19 11.85 22.50 -1.84
C SER A 19 12.31 21.30 -2.64
N GLU A 20 13.12 20.44 -2.03
CA GLU A 20 13.41 19.12 -2.56
C GLU A 20 12.07 18.42 -2.78
N ASN A 21 11.55 18.52 -4.00
CA ASN A 21 10.39 17.79 -4.45
C ASN A 21 10.84 16.32 -4.61
N HIS A 22 11.06 15.65 -3.49
CA HIS A 22 11.15 14.20 -3.48
C HIS A 22 9.84 13.68 -4.07
N PRO A 23 9.89 12.87 -5.14
CA PRO A 23 8.68 12.36 -5.76
C PRO A 23 7.86 11.60 -4.70
N PRO A 24 6.53 11.70 -4.73
CA PRO A 24 5.69 11.02 -3.76
C PRO A 24 5.96 9.51 -3.82
N LEU A 25 6.24 8.93 -2.64
CA LEU A 25 6.44 7.49 -2.52
C LEU A 25 5.16 6.75 -2.89
N HIS A 26 5.30 5.68 -3.65
CA HIS A 26 4.21 4.87 -4.18
C HIS A 26 4.57 3.39 -4.11
N CYS A 27 3.58 2.55 -3.84
CA CYS A 27 3.73 1.11 -3.98
C CYS A 27 3.63 0.74 -5.47
N MET A 28 4.19 -0.41 -5.85
CA MET A 28 4.05 -0.96 -7.20
C MET A 28 3.26 -2.26 -7.15
N HIS A 29 2.24 -2.38 -7.99
CA HIS A 29 1.50 -3.62 -8.23
C HIS A 29 1.22 -3.74 -9.72
N ASP A 30 1.60 -4.85 -10.35
CA ASP A 30 1.46 -5.08 -11.80
C ASP A 30 1.98 -3.92 -12.67
N ASN A 31 3.16 -3.40 -12.31
CA ASN A 31 3.78 -2.22 -12.94
C ASN A 31 2.95 -0.93 -12.88
N LYS A 32 1.92 -0.87 -12.05
CA LYS A 32 1.12 0.33 -11.79
C LYS A 32 1.47 0.93 -10.43
N PRO A 33 1.68 2.26 -10.37
CA PRO A 33 1.87 2.93 -9.10
C PRO A 33 0.55 3.00 -8.33
N LEU A 34 0.63 2.76 -7.02
CA LEU A 34 -0.46 2.94 -6.06
C LEU A 34 -0.04 4.03 -5.07
N LEU A 35 -0.89 5.04 -4.89
CA LEU A 35 -0.65 6.09 -3.91
C LEU A 35 -0.84 5.54 -2.50
N VAL A 36 -0.24 6.20 -1.51
CA VAL A 36 -0.51 5.90 -0.10
C VAL A 36 -2.01 6.08 0.17
N GLY A 37 -2.63 5.04 0.73
CA GLY A 37 -4.08 4.97 0.96
C GLY A 37 -4.84 4.22 -0.14
N ASP A 38 -4.27 4.05 -1.33
CA ASP A 38 -4.88 3.24 -2.38
C ASP A 38 -4.83 1.75 -2.01
N SER A 39 -5.81 1.00 -2.53
CA SER A 39 -5.91 -0.43 -2.29
C SER A 39 -6.01 -1.22 -3.59
N VAL A 40 -5.53 -2.45 -3.58
CA VAL A 40 -5.67 -3.40 -4.66
C VAL A 40 -6.23 -4.73 -4.17
N TRP A 41 -7.05 -5.35 -5.01
CA TRP A 41 -7.57 -6.70 -4.80
C TRP A 41 -6.64 -7.73 -5.44
N VAL A 42 -6.16 -8.69 -4.65
CA VAL A 42 -5.31 -9.78 -5.12
C VAL A 42 -6.08 -11.08 -4.96
N VAL A 43 -6.40 -11.72 -6.09
CA VAL A 43 -7.07 -13.02 -6.12
C VAL A 43 -6.08 -14.12 -5.76
N ASP A 44 -6.47 -15.04 -4.88
CA ASP A 44 -5.70 -16.24 -4.55
C ASP A 44 -6.24 -17.44 -5.36
N PRO A 45 -5.46 -17.99 -6.31
CA PRO A 45 -5.89 -19.13 -7.11
C PRO A 45 -6.27 -20.38 -6.30
N GLN A 46 -5.67 -20.58 -5.11
CA GLN A 46 -6.00 -21.71 -4.25
C GLN A 46 -7.36 -21.53 -3.58
N LEU A 47 -7.71 -20.30 -3.17
CA LEU A 47 -9.04 -20.01 -2.63
C LEU A 47 -10.11 -20.11 -3.71
N VAL A 48 -9.83 -19.62 -4.92
CA VAL A 48 -10.70 -19.82 -6.10
C VAL A 48 -10.95 -21.30 -6.33
N LYS A 49 -9.90 -22.12 -6.35
CA LYS A 49 -10.03 -23.57 -6.58
C LYS A 49 -10.84 -24.25 -5.48
N ARG A 50 -10.53 -24.03 -4.21
CA ARG A 50 -11.26 -24.63 -3.07
C ARG A 50 -12.74 -24.25 -3.09
N THR A 51 -13.03 -22.99 -3.42
CA THR A 51 -14.39 -22.46 -3.57
C THR A 51 -15.13 -23.17 -4.70
N ALA A 52 -14.52 -23.25 -5.89
CA ALA A 52 -15.09 -23.92 -7.04
C ALA A 52 -15.38 -25.40 -6.74
N ASP A 53 -14.43 -26.10 -6.13
CA ASP A 53 -14.56 -27.51 -5.76
C ASP A 53 -15.72 -27.71 -4.77
N ASN A 54 -15.82 -26.89 -3.73
CA ASN A 54 -16.91 -26.97 -2.74
C ASN A 54 -18.30 -26.71 -3.38
N LEU A 55 -18.41 -25.71 -4.25
CA LEU A 55 -19.68 -25.40 -4.92
C LEU A 55 -20.08 -26.50 -5.91
N ARG A 56 -19.10 -27.08 -6.62
CA ARG A 56 -19.33 -28.22 -7.51
C ARG A 56 -19.84 -29.44 -6.75
N GLU A 57 -19.25 -29.75 -5.60
CA GLU A 57 -19.71 -30.84 -4.71
C GLU A 57 -21.15 -30.61 -4.21
N ARG A 58 -21.57 -29.35 -4.09
CA ARG A 58 -22.94 -28.96 -3.73
C ARG A 58 -23.92 -28.94 -4.91
N GLY A 59 -23.48 -29.33 -6.11
CA GLY A 59 -24.31 -29.46 -7.31
C GLY A 59 -24.55 -28.16 -8.08
N PHE A 60 -23.74 -27.13 -7.87
CA PHE A 60 -23.81 -25.89 -8.66
C PHE A 60 -23.26 -26.12 -10.08
N SER A 61 -23.84 -25.44 -11.07
CA SER A 61 -23.29 -25.42 -12.44
C SER A 61 -22.05 -24.53 -12.53
N GLU A 62 -21.20 -24.75 -13.53
CA GLU A 62 -20.00 -23.92 -13.74
C GLU A 62 -20.35 -22.42 -13.89
N ASP A 63 -21.40 -22.07 -14.64
CA ASP A 63 -21.87 -20.67 -14.74
C ASP A 63 -22.24 -20.06 -13.38
N ALA A 64 -22.82 -20.86 -12.48
CA ALA A 64 -23.16 -20.40 -11.13
C ALA A 64 -21.92 -20.26 -10.25
N ILE A 65 -20.94 -21.17 -10.40
CA ILE A 65 -19.65 -21.13 -9.72
C ILE A 65 -18.88 -19.88 -10.12
N ASP A 66 -18.75 -19.60 -11.42
CA ASP A 66 -18.05 -18.42 -11.94
C ASP A 66 -18.71 -17.12 -11.46
N LYS A 67 -20.05 -17.10 -11.45
CA LYS A 67 -20.82 -15.98 -10.93
C LYS A 67 -20.61 -15.79 -9.42
N GLU A 68 -20.49 -16.87 -8.66
CA GLU A 68 -20.23 -16.80 -7.23
C GLU A 68 -18.80 -16.29 -6.98
N ILE A 69 -17.79 -16.86 -7.63
CA ILE A 69 -16.38 -16.46 -7.47
C ILE A 69 -16.17 -14.99 -7.85
N SER A 70 -16.79 -14.51 -8.92
CA SER A 70 -16.61 -13.13 -9.40
C SER A 70 -17.25 -12.06 -8.51
N ARG A 71 -18.21 -12.42 -7.65
CA ARG A 71 -18.96 -11.47 -6.80
C ARG A 71 -18.43 -11.36 -5.40
N ASN A 72 -17.53 -12.25 -5.04
CA ASN A 72 -17.22 -12.55 -3.66
C ASN A 72 -15.78 -12.20 -3.33
N ASP A 73 -15.58 -11.67 -2.13
CA ASP A 73 -14.27 -11.25 -1.61
C ASP A 73 -13.56 -12.37 -0.82
N TRP A 74 -14.14 -13.56 -0.68
CA TRP A 74 -13.49 -14.67 0.03
C TRP A 74 -12.49 -15.46 -0.82
N VAL A 75 -12.30 -15.07 -2.09
CA VAL A 75 -11.32 -15.69 -3.01
C VAL A 75 -10.02 -14.90 -3.16
N GLY A 76 -9.78 -13.93 -2.28
CA GLY A 76 -8.60 -13.08 -2.35
C GLY A 76 -8.43 -12.18 -1.13
N PHE A 77 -7.57 -11.18 -1.29
CA PHE A 77 -7.19 -10.26 -0.23
C PHE A 77 -7.11 -8.82 -0.75
N ARG A 78 -7.46 -7.88 0.11
CA ARG A 78 -7.29 -6.45 -0.12
C ARG A 78 -5.98 -6.00 0.51
N LEU A 79 -5.06 -5.54 -0.33
CA LEU A 79 -3.82 -4.90 0.08
C LEU A 79 -3.96 -3.39 -0.01
N VAL A 80 -3.39 -2.66 0.94
CA VAL A 80 -3.38 -1.19 1.00
C VAL A 80 -1.94 -0.72 0.99
N CYS A 81 -1.65 0.31 0.19
CA CYS A 81 -0.35 0.96 0.20
C CYS A 81 -0.25 1.88 1.42
N VAL A 82 0.71 1.62 2.30
CA VAL A 82 0.92 2.39 3.53
C VAL A 82 2.36 2.90 3.61
N LYS A 83 2.55 3.98 4.37
CA LYS A 83 3.90 4.43 4.77
C LYS A 83 4.48 3.49 5.80
N THR A 84 5.78 3.22 5.69
CA THR A 84 6.54 2.49 6.71
C THR A 84 7.39 3.46 7.51
N PHE A 85 7.54 3.18 8.79
CA PHE A 85 8.30 4.01 9.72
C PHE A 85 9.21 3.14 10.57
N LYS A 86 10.37 3.68 10.94
CA LYS A 86 11.18 3.16 12.05
C LYS A 86 11.01 4.02 13.28
N ALA A 87 10.95 3.39 14.44
CA ALA A 87 11.00 4.09 15.71
C ALA A 87 12.44 4.55 15.99
N ASN A 88 12.60 5.82 16.37
CA ASN A 88 13.86 6.38 16.83
C ASN A 88 13.86 6.46 18.36
N GLY A 89 14.40 5.40 18.99
CA GLY A 89 14.34 5.20 20.45
C GLY A 89 15.18 6.16 21.30
N SER A 90 15.85 7.16 20.72
CA SER A 90 16.72 8.10 21.44
C SER A 90 16.27 9.56 21.37
N ALA A 91 15.12 9.85 20.78
CA ALA A 91 14.67 11.22 20.61
C ALA A 91 14.07 11.78 21.91
N ALA A 92 14.88 12.47 22.71
CA ALA A 92 14.41 13.62 23.48
C ALA A 92 14.03 14.74 22.50
N SER A 93 13.02 14.51 21.66
CA SER A 93 12.51 15.52 20.72
C SER A 93 11.42 16.34 21.41
N SER A 94 11.45 17.65 21.15
CA SER A 94 10.43 18.60 21.57
C SER A 94 9.26 18.71 20.58
N GLN A 95 9.29 17.98 19.46
CA GLN A 95 8.26 18.04 18.42
C GLN A 95 7.46 16.72 18.31
N PRO A 96 6.12 16.78 18.22
CA PRO A 96 5.30 15.61 17.95
C PRO A 96 5.66 14.94 16.61
N GLY A 97 5.87 13.63 16.63
CA GLY A 97 6.10 12.82 15.42
C GLY A 97 7.57 12.46 15.14
N ASP A 98 8.54 13.17 15.72
CA ASP A 98 9.98 12.95 15.50
C ASP A 98 10.52 11.60 15.99
N ILE A 99 9.74 10.92 16.83
CA ILE A 99 10.04 9.54 17.26
C ILE A 99 9.87 8.54 16.12
N LEU A 100 9.26 8.94 15.00
CA LEU A 100 9.09 8.12 13.80
C LEU A 100 9.86 8.74 12.63
N THR A 101 10.65 7.92 11.95
CA THR A 101 11.27 8.31 10.68
C THR A 101 10.62 7.50 9.57
N GLU A 102 10.04 8.18 8.57
CA GLU A 102 9.52 7.55 7.37
C GLU A 102 10.66 6.81 6.64
N THR A 103 10.46 5.51 6.38
CA THR A 103 11.47 4.63 5.77
C THR A 103 11.11 4.21 4.35
N GLY A 104 9.86 4.42 3.93
CA GLY A 104 9.38 3.97 2.63
C GLY A 104 7.87 3.73 2.61
N VAL A 105 7.46 2.83 1.72
CA VAL A 105 6.07 2.38 1.57
C VAL A 105 6.02 0.86 1.39
N ALA A 106 4.88 0.25 1.74
CA ALA A 106 4.65 -1.19 1.58
C ALA A 106 3.17 -1.48 1.31
N LEU A 107 2.90 -2.58 0.61
CA LEU A 107 1.57 -3.17 0.52
C LEU A 107 1.34 -4.07 1.75
N VAL A 108 0.27 -3.81 2.47
CA VAL A 108 -0.11 -4.60 3.66
C VAL A 108 -1.57 -5.03 3.57
N LEU A 109 -1.93 -6.14 4.22
CA LEU A 109 -3.33 -6.53 4.37
C LEU A 109 -4.09 -5.44 5.12
N ASN A 110 -5.28 -5.06 4.65
CA ASN A 110 -6.18 -4.27 5.47
C ASN A 110 -6.72 -5.10 6.64
N GLU A 111 -7.41 -4.46 7.59
CA GLU A 111 -7.91 -5.15 8.80
C GLU A 111 -8.77 -6.37 8.47
N TYR A 112 -9.74 -6.22 7.55
CA TYR A 112 -10.60 -7.33 7.13
C TYR A 112 -9.83 -8.49 6.51
N SER A 113 -8.93 -8.22 5.57
CA SER A 113 -8.14 -9.27 4.91
C SER A 113 -7.09 -9.88 5.83
N LYS A 114 -6.64 -9.16 6.87
CA LYS A 114 -5.75 -9.69 7.90
C LYS A 114 -6.45 -10.75 8.74
N ASP A 115 -7.66 -10.47 9.20
CA ASP A 115 -8.45 -11.41 10.00
C ASP A 115 -8.78 -12.67 9.18
N PHE A 116 -9.20 -12.49 7.93
CA PHE A 116 -9.47 -13.60 7.01
C PHE A 116 -8.21 -14.42 6.71
N TYR A 117 -7.07 -13.77 6.47
CA TYR A 117 -5.79 -14.44 6.25
C TYR A 117 -5.37 -15.29 7.46
N GLN A 118 -5.50 -14.75 8.68
CA GLN A 118 -5.22 -15.51 9.91
C GLN A 118 -6.09 -16.76 10.00
N HIS A 119 -7.39 -16.64 9.73
CA HIS A 119 -8.30 -17.79 9.73
C HIS A 119 -7.89 -18.89 8.72
N ILE A 120 -7.48 -18.49 7.51
CA ILE A 120 -7.02 -19.45 6.50
C ILE A 120 -5.71 -20.13 6.95
N VAL A 121 -4.74 -19.36 7.41
CA VAL A 121 -3.43 -19.90 7.81
C VAL A 121 -3.58 -20.85 9.01
N GLU A 122 -4.32 -20.44 10.04
CA GLU A 122 -4.56 -21.27 11.22
C GLU A 122 -5.32 -22.55 10.87
N SER A 123 -6.37 -22.47 10.05
CA SER A 123 -7.13 -23.66 9.65
C SER A 123 -6.29 -24.66 8.84
N THR A 124 -5.36 -24.17 8.02
CA THR A 124 -4.43 -25.05 7.28
C THR A 124 -3.33 -25.66 8.14
N ALA A 125 -2.88 -24.97 9.21
CA ALA A 125 -1.86 -25.49 10.12
C ALA A 125 -2.35 -26.71 10.92
N THR A 126 -3.64 -26.77 11.24
CA THR A 126 -4.27 -27.91 11.94
C THR A 126 -4.38 -29.21 11.11
N ILE A 127 -4.13 -29.17 9.80
CA ILE A 127 -4.30 -30.32 8.90
C ILE A 127 -2.95 -30.99 8.56
N SER A 128 -1.82 -30.53 9.13
CA SER A 128 -0.55 -31.24 8.98
C SER A 128 -0.56 -32.51 9.83
N PRO A 129 -0.59 -33.73 9.25
CA PRO A 129 -0.33 -34.93 10.02
C PRO A 129 1.15 -34.94 10.40
N GLN A 130 1.44 -35.22 11.67
CA GLN A 130 2.74 -35.77 12.05
C GLN A 130 2.85 -37.21 11.52
#